data_AF-A0A657PLJ0-F1
#
_entry.id   AF-A0A657PLJ0-F1
#
_cell.length_a   1.000
_cell.length_b   1.000
_cell.length_c   1.000
_cell.angle_alpha   90.00
_cell.angle_beta   90.00
_cell.angle_gamma   90.00
#
_symmetry.space_group_name_H-M   'P 1'
#
loop_
_entity.id
_entity.type
_entity.pdbx_description
1 polymer ?
#
loop_
_entity_poly.entity_id
_entity_poly.type
_entity_poly.pdbx_seq_one_letter_code
_entity_poly.pdbx_strand_id
1 'polypeptide(L)' 'EQACVLDPESRALLRRAMEQLGLSARAYHRILRLARTIADLEQAGRIGPRHISEAIGYRRLDRQGPARAGAG' A
#
# COMPACT_ATOMS: atom_id res chain seq x y z
N GLU A 1 -11.80 13.27 -9.46
CA GLU A 1 -10.86 12.26 -8.95
C GLU A 1 -9.84 11.95 -10.04
N GLN A 2 -8.55 12.18 -9.82
CA GLN A 2 -7.52 11.80 -10.80
C GLN A 2 -7.40 10.26 -10.75
N ALA A 3 -7.86 9.61 -11.81
CA ALA A 3 -7.61 8.19 -12.03
C ALA A 3 -6.11 8.00 -12.20
N CYS A 4 -5.41 7.71 -11.10
CA CYS A 4 -4.00 7.36 -11.15
C CYS A 4 -3.89 6.06 -11.95
N VAL A 5 -3.39 6.17 -13.19
CA VAL A 5 -3.17 5.00 -14.05
C VAL A 5 -2.03 4.21 -13.42
N LEU A 6 -2.38 3.10 -12.77
CA LEU A 6 -1.40 2.13 -12.33
C LEU A 6 -0.94 1.32 -13.53
N ASP A 7 0.37 1.16 -13.67
CA ASP A 7 0.92 0.19 -14.61
C ASP A 7 0.37 -1.22 -14.28
N PRO A 8 0.26 -2.13 -15.27
CA PRO A 8 -0.34 -3.45 -15.10
C PRO A 8 0.25 -4.26 -13.94
N GLU A 9 1.56 -4.12 -13.72
CA GLU A 9 2.30 -4.78 -12.64
C GLU A 9 1.86 -4.27 -11.25
N SER A 10 1.79 -2.95 -11.06
CA SER A 10 1.30 -2.32 -9.83
C SER A 10 -0.14 -2.76 -9.52
N ARG A 11 -1.00 -2.85 -10.55
CA ARG A 11 -2.38 -3.32 -10.40
C ARG A 11 -2.46 -4.79 -10.02
N ALA A 12 -1.65 -5.65 -10.64
CA ALA A 12 -1.59 -7.07 -10.33
C ALA A 12 -1.09 -7.31 -8.89
N LEU A 13 -0.05 -6.58 -8.47
CA LEU A 13 0.51 -6.68 -7.12
C LEU A 13 -0.52 -6.27 -6.07
N LEU A 14 -1.20 -5.14 -6.28
CA LEU A 14 -2.23 -4.67 -5.37
C LEU A 14 -3.40 -5.66 -5.27
N ARG A 15 -3.86 -6.20 -6.40
CA ARG A 15 -4.93 -7.21 -6.42
C ARG A 15 -4.54 -8.47 -5.64
N ARG A 16 -3.35 -9.02 -5.90
CA ARG A 16 -2.83 -10.18 -5.15
C ARG A 16 -2.77 -9.89 -3.66
N ALA A 17 -2.28 -8.73 -3.26
CA ALA A 17 -2.23 -8.34 -1.86
C ALA A 17 -3.62 -8.22 -1.23
N MET A 18 -4.62 -7.73 -1.98
CA MET A 18 -6.00 -7.69 -1.48
C MET A 18 -6.57 -9.08 -1.23
N GLU A 19 -6.37 -10.00 -2.17
CA GLU A 19 -6.83 -11.40 -2.09
C GLU A 19 -6.13 -12.13 -0.93
N GLN A 20 -4.80 -12.00 -0.83
CA GLN A 20 -3.99 -12.69 0.20
C GLN A 20 -4.22 -12.15 1.62
N LEU A 21 -4.43 -10.84 1.77
CA LEU A 21 -4.55 -10.19 3.07
C LEU A 21 -6.01 -9.92 3.50
N GLY A 22 -6.99 -10.35 2.69
CA GLY A 22 -8.42 -10.12 2.94
C GLY A 22 -8.78 -8.64 3.08
N LEU A 23 -8.19 -7.78 2.24
CA LEU A 23 -8.37 -6.33 2.36
C LEU A 23 -9.69 -5.88 1.73
N SER A 24 -10.35 -4.93 2.39
CA SER A 24 -11.56 -4.30 1.85
C SER A 24 -11.23 -3.23 0.80
N ALA A 25 -12.24 -2.83 0.01
CA ALA A 25 -12.13 -1.69 -0.90
C ALA A 25 -11.63 -0.41 -0.19
N ARG A 26 -12.01 -0.20 1.07
CA ARG A 26 -11.50 0.93 1.87
C ARG A 26 -9.99 0.84 2.13
N ALA A 27 -9.48 -0.37 2.36
CA ALA A 27 -8.06 -0.59 2.52
C ALA A 27 -7.30 -0.37 1.21
N TYR A 28 -7.87 -0.77 0.07
CA TYR A 28 -7.34 -0.47 -1.26
C TYR A 28 -7.14 1.04 -1.48
N HIS A 29 -8.17 1.86 -1.24
CA HIS A 29 -8.05 3.31 -1.40
C HIS A 29 -6.98 3.93 -0.49
N ARG A 30 -6.83 3.42 0.74
CA ARG A 30 -5.76 3.87 1.64
C ARG A 30 -4.37 3.50 1.12
N ILE A 31 -4.20 2.28 0.62
CA ILE A 31 -2.93 1.84 0.04
C ILE A 31 -2.57 2.72 -1.17
N LEU A 32 -3.53 3.03 -2.04
CA LEU A 32 -3.29 3.93 -3.16
C LEU A 32 -2.88 5.33 -2.74
N ARG A 33 -3.54 5.91 -1.73
CA ARG A 33 -3.15 7.23 -1.21
C ARG A 33 -1.74 7.21 -0.65
N LEU A 34 -1.40 6.19 0.13
CA LEU A 34 -0.07 6.06 0.73
C LEU A 34 1.00 5.83 -0.34
N ALA A 35 0.74 4.97 -1.33
CA ALA A 35 1.62 4.75 -2.46
C ALA A 35 1.82 6.04 -3.28
N ARG A 36 0.79 6.88 -3.41
CA ARG A 36 0.93 8.20 -4.03
C ARG A 36 1.81 9.12 -3.22
N THR A 37 1.62 9.18 -1.90
CA THR A 37 2.48 9.96 -1.01
C THR A 37 3.94 9.51 -1.10
N ILE A 38 4.21 8.20 -1.10
CA ILE A 38 5.57 7.66 -1.26
C ILE A 38 6.16 8.07 -2.61
N ALA A 39 5.39 7.93 -3.70
CA ALA A 39 5.82 8.36 -5.03
C ALA A 39 6.15 9.86 -5.05
N ASP A 40 5.31 10.70 -4.44
CA ASP A 40 5.52 12.14 -4.36
C ASP A 40 6.78 12.48 -3.54
N LEU A 41 7.06 11.75 -2.46
CA LEU A 41 8.28 11.90 -1.65
C LEU A 41 9.55 11.51 -2.43
N GLU A 42 9.47 10.48 -3.28
CA GLU A 42 10.56 10.07 -4.18
C GLU A 42 10.64 10.94 -5.45
N GLN A 43 9.81 11.99 -5.56
CA GLN A 43 9.65 12.82 -6.76
C GLN A 43 9.33 12.01 -8.03
N ALA A 44 8.72 10.83 -7.87
CA ALA A 44 8.32 9.97 -8.95
C ALA A 44 6.97 10.43 -9.54
N GLY A 45 6.95 10.72 -10.84
CA GLY A 45 5.73 11.16 -11.52
C GLY A 45 4.59 10.12 -11.52
N ARG A 46 4.90 8.83 -11.31
CA ARG A 46 3.94 7.71 -11.36
C ARG A 46 4.10 6.74 -10.19
N ILE A 47 3.00 6.04 -9.88
CA ILE A 47 3.00 4.98 -8.86
C ILE A 47 3.51 3.67 -9.47
N GLY A 48 4.71 3.25 -9.07
CA GLY A 48 5.28 1.96 -9.46
C GLY A 48 5.03 0.83 -8.44
N PRO A 49 5.46 -0.40 -8.78
CA PRO A 49 5.31 -1.59 -7.92
C PRO A 49 5.97 -1.43 -6.56
N ARG A 50 7.09 -0.69 -6.50
CA ARG A 50 7.82 -0.37 -5.26
C ARG A 50 6.96 0.42 -4.29
N HIS A 51 6.36 1.52 -4.74
CA HIS A 51 5.51 2.36 -3.88
C HIS A 51 4.29 1.58 -3.35
N ILE A 52 3.69 0.70 -4.17
CA ILE A 52 2.59 -0.18 -3.74
C ILE A 52 3.07 -1.16 -2.67
N SER A 53 4.22 -1.80 -2.88
CA SER A 53 4.78 -2.77 -1.94
C SER A 53 5.08 -2.15 -0.59
N GLU A 54 5.68 -0.95 -0.59
CA GLU A 54 5.94 -0.18 0.62
C GLU A 54 4.63 0.21 1.33
N ALA A 55 3.64 0.71 0.59
CA ALA A 55 2.34 1.07 1.16
C ALA A 55 1.60 -0.11 1.80
N ILE A 56 1.69 -1.31 1.20
CA ILE A 56 1.18 -2.55 1.80
C ILE A 56 1.94 -2.89 3.09
N GLY A 57 3.27 -2.76 3.08
CA GLY A 57 4.14 -2.99 4.23
C GLY A 57 3.79 -2.11 5.43
N TYR A 58 3.61 -0.80 5.20
CA TYR A 58 3.17 0.13 6.25
C TYR A 58 1.83 -0.26 6.87
N ARG A 59 0.91 -0.84 6.09
CA ARG A 59 -0.38 -1.29 6.62
C ARG A 59 -0.26 -2.52 7.54
N ARG A 60 0.71 -3.40 7.27
CA ARG A 60 1.03 -4.53 8.18
C ARG A 60 1.60 -4.02 9.49
N LEU A 61 2.37 -2.92 9.45
CA LEU A 61 2.90 -2.25 10.63
C LEU A 61 1.80 -1.51 11.39
N ASP A 62 0.90 -0.79 10.71
CA ASP A 62 -0.22 -0.07 11.34
C ASP A 62 -1.24 -1.00 12.02
N ARG A 63 -1.49 -2.19 11.44
CA ARG A 63 -2.33 -3.23 12.08
C ARG A 63 -1.61 -3.89 13.27
N GLN A 64 -0.28 -3.87 13.28
CA GLN A 64 0.57 -4.24 14.41
C GLN A 64 1.02 -2.97 15.12
N GLY A 65 0.07 -2.19 15.67
CA GLY A 65 0.42 -1.13 16.63
C GLY A 65 1.45 -1.67 17.62
N PRO A 66 2.42 -0.84 18.08
CA PRO A 66 3.70 -1.27 18.63
C PRO A 66 3.46 -2.48 19.51
N ALA A 67 3.97 -3.64 19.07
CA ALA A 67 3.82 -4.88 19.81
C ALA A 67 4.09 -4.53 21.26
N ARG A 68 3.07 -4.58 22.11
CA ARG A 68 3.25 -4.43 23.54
C ARG A 68 4.21 -5.54 23.89
N ALA A 69 5.48 -5.17 24.09
CA ALA A 69 6.45 -5.99 24.76
C ALA A 69 5.83 -6.33 26.12
N GLY A 70 5.41 -7.58 26.23
CA GLY A 70 4.61 -8.07 27.34
C GLY A 70 4.52 -9.59 27.25
N ALA A 71 5.66 -10.24 27.47
CA ALA A 71 5.75 -11.57 28.09
C ALA A 71 7.24 -11.91 28.27
N GLY A 72 7.68 -11.96 29.53
CA GLY A 72 9.03 -12.25 29.97
C GLY A 72 9.30 -11.58 31.30
#